data_AF-A0A944V173-F1
#
_entry.id   AF-A0A944V173-F1
#
_cell.length_a   1.000
_cell.length_b   1.000
_cell.length_c   1.000
_cell.angle_alpha   90.00
_cell.angle_beta   90.00
_cell.angle_gamma   90.00
#
_symmetry.space_group_name_H-M   'P 1'
#
loop_
_entity.id
_entity.type
_entity.pdbx_description
1 polymer ?
#
loop_
_entity_poly.entity_id
_entity_poly.type
_entity_poly.pdbx_seq_one_letter_code
_entity_poly.pdbx_strand_id
1 'polypeptide(L)' 'MKKKIIIMGAAGRDFHNFNCYYRGNDNYDVVAFTATQIPDIDGRKYPAEL' A
#
# COMPACT_ATOMS: atom_id res chain seq x y z
N MET A 1 12.99 -1.23 15.90
CA MET A 1 12.70 -0.04 15.06
C MET A 1 12.04 -0.53 13.78
N LYS A 2 10.87 -0.01 13.40
CA LYS A 2 10.17 -0.44 12.19
C LYS A 2 10.83 0.15 10.95
N LYS A 3 10.97 -0.64 9.87
CA LYS A 3 11.49 -0.18 8.59
C LYS A 3 10.40 0.58 7.85
N LYS A 4 10.61 1.88 7.62
CA LYS A 4 9.71 2.71 6.81
C LYS A 4 9.86 2.37 5.34
N ILE A 5 8.76 2.07 4.67
CA ILE A 5 8.74 1.69 3.26
C ILE A 5 7.63 2.41 2.50
N ILE A 6 7.86 2.62 1.20
CA ILE A 6 6.89 3.13 0.23
C ILE A 6 6.60 2.01 -0.76
N ILE A 7 5.32 1.76 -1.06
CA ILE A 7 4.91 0.79 -2.07
C ILE A 7 4.67 1.55 -3.39
N MET A 8 5.38 1.18 -4.45
CA MET A 8 5.25 1.81 -5.76
C MET A 8 4.31 1.02 -6.66
N GLY A 9 3.30 1.68 -7.22
CA GLY A 9 2.17 1.02 -7.88
C GLY A 9 1.11 0.64 -6.85
N ALA A 10 -0.15 0.99 -7.13
CA ALA A 10 -1.27 0.90 -6.18
C ALA A 10 -2.56 0.51 -6.92
N ALA A 11 -2.67 -0.74 -7.39
CA ALA A 11 -3.88 -1.23 -8.09
C ALA A 11 -4.00 -2.76 -8.21
N GLY A 12 -3.01 -3.54 -7.73
CA GLY A 12 -3.00 -4.98 -7.98
C GLY A 12 -2.22 -5.77 -6.92
N ARG A 13 -1.14 -6.43 -7.34
CA ARG A 13 -0.35 -7.32 -6.47
C ARG A 13 0.28 -6.59 -5.29
N ASP A 14 0.61 -5.33 -5.47
CA ASP A 14 1.02 -4.38 -4.44
C ASP A 14 0.04 -4.33 -3.24
N PHE A 15 -1.27 -4.16 -3.49
CA PHE A 15 -2.28 -4.23 -2.43
C PHE A 15 -2.41 -5.63 -1.82
N HIS A 16 -2.28 -6.69 -2.61
CA HIS A 16 -2.27 -8.05 -2.09
C HIS A 16 -1.09 -8.28 -1.13
N ASN A 17 0.11 -7.87 -1.51
CA ASN A 17 1.31 -7.96 -0.68
C ASN A 17 1.18 -7.10 0.58
N PHE A 18 0.59 -5.90 0.46
CA PHE A 18 0.24 -5.09 1.62
C PHE A 18 -0.60 -5.89 2.61
N ASN A 19 -1.71 -6.47 2.16
CA ASN A 19 -2.62 -7.22 3.01
C ASN A 19 -2.03 -8.48 3.63
N CYS A 20 -1.31 -9.27 2.84
CA CYS A 20 -0.85 -10.58 3.28
C CYS A 20 0.48 -10.55 4.04
N TYR A 21 1.29 -9.51 3.88
CA TYR A 21 2.64 -9.48 4.46
C TYR A 21 2.97 -8.24 5.26
N TYR A 22 2.59 -7.04 4.79
CA TYR A 22 2.99 -5.80 5.44
C TYR A 22 1.98 -5.32 6.50
N ARG A 23 0.68 -5.56 6.30
CA ARG A 23 -0.38 -5.14 7.21
C ARG A 23 -0.22 -5.86 8.54
N GLY A 24 -0.08 -5.08 9.62
CA GLY A 24 0.10 -5.61 10.98
C GLY A 24 1.48 -6.22 11.25
N ASN A 25 2.42 -6.15 10.32
CA ASN A 25 3.76 -6.69 10.52
C ASN A 25 4.64 -5.69 11.28
N ASP A 26 5.06 -6.06 12.48
CA ASP A 26 5.84 -5.17 13.36
C ASP A 26 7.24 -4.83 12.86
N ASN A 27 7.72 -5.47 11.80
CA ASN A 27 8.98 -5.13 11.18
C ASN A 27 8.88 -3.94 10.22
N TYR A 28 7.68 -3.60 9.75
CA TYR A 28 7.47 -2.63 8.67
C TYR A 28 6.46 -1.55 9.04
N ASP A 29 6.66 -0.37 8.48
CA ASP A 29 5.75 0.77 8.56
C ASP A 29 5.55 1.29 7.12
N VAL A 30 4.39 0.96 6.53
CA VAL A 30 4.04 1.38 5.16
C VAL A 30 3.50 2.80 5.23
N VAL A 31 4.30 3.76 4.80
CA VAL A 31 3.98 5.19 5.00
C VAL A 31 3.30 5.83 3.79
N ALA A 32 3.41 5.23 2.61
CA ALA A 32 2.79 5.73 1.39
C ALA A 32 2.63 4.63 0.32
N PHE A 33 1.63 4.82 -0.51
CA PHE A 33 1.49 4.17 -1.81
C PHE A 33 1.69 5.21 -2.90
N THR A 34 2.33 4.85 -4.00
CA THR A 34 2.27 5.64 -5.24
C THR A 34 1.36 4.95 -6.23
N ALA A 35 0.53 5.71 -6.94
CA ALA A 35 -0.27 5.20 -8.03
C ALA A 35 0.38 5.57 -9.36
N THR A 36 0.50 4.60 -10.27
CA THR A 36 0.90 4.86 -11.67
C THR A 36 -0.35 5.23 -12.49
N GLN A 37 -0.17 5.69 -13.74
CA GLN A 37 -1.20 6.24 -14.63
C GLN A 37 -2.30 5.22 -15.03
N ILE A 38 -3.08 4.76 -14.07
CA ILE A 38 -4.39 4.17 -14.32
C ILE A 38 -5.37 5.34 -14.28
N PRO A 39 -6.17 5.56 -15.33
CA PRO A 39 -7.20 6.61 -15.30
C PRO A 39 -8.03 6.55 -14.02
N ASP A 40 -8.29 7.71 -13.42
CA ASP A 40 -9.13 7.89 -12.23
C ASP A 40 -8.63 7.23 -10.92
N ILE A 41 -7.33 6.91 -10.81
CA ILE A 41 -6.77 6.28 -9.60
C ILE A 41 -6.25 7.26 -8.54
N ASP A 42 -5.94 8.48 -8.93
CA ASP A 42 -5.28 9.52 -8.13
C ASP A 42 -6.11 10.03 -6.95
N GLY A 43 -7.41 9.70 -6.89
CA GLY A 43 -8.27 9.96 -5.73
C GLY A 43 -8.65 8.73 -4.91
N ARG A 44 -8.26 7.52 -5.33
CA ARG A 44 -8.68 6.30 -4.64
C ARG A 44 -7.90 6.12 -3.34
N LYS A 45 -8.63 6.11 -2.23
CA LYS A 45 -8.08 5.74 -0.92
C LYS A 45 -8.22 4.25 -0.70
N TYR A 46 -7.21 3.67 -0.08
CA TYR A 46 -7.34 2.33 0.45
C TYR A 46 -8.44 2.32 1.53
N PRO A 47 -9.42 1.38 1.48
CA PRO A 47 -10.50 1.37 2.45
C PRO A 47 -9.96 1.15 3.87
N ALA A 48 -10.50 1.91 4.83
CA ALA A 48 -10.15 1.73 6.24
C ALA A 48 -10.69 0.40 6.79
N GLU A 49 -11.80 -0.08 6.22
CA GLU A 49 -12.44 -1.36 6.52
C GLU A 49 -12.20 -2.34 5.35
N LEU A 50 -11.27 -3.26 5.54
CA LEU A 50 -11.02 -4.43 4.69
C LEU A 50 -10.54 -5.58 5.56
#